data_AF-A0A0D4BX99-F1
#
_entry.id   AF-A0A0D4BX99-F1
#
_cell.length_a   1.000
_cell.length_b   1.000
_cell.length_c   1.000
_cell.angle_alpha   90.00
_cell.angle_beta   90.00
_cell.angle_gamma   90.00
#
_symmetry.space_group_name_H-M   'P 1'
#
loop_
_entity.id
_entity.type
_entity.pdbx_description
1 polymer ?
#
loop_
_entity_poly.entity_id
_entity_poly.type
_entity_poly.pdbx_seq_one_letter_code
_entity_poly.pdbx_strand_id
1 'polypeptide(L)'
;MSATIRASVLQLLEEAQHGALPSIVQAGHPALRAQSEPWDGQLESTELNTLIELMRRVMHAAPGVGLAAPQLGIPLQLAVLEDQHAVPEEVRIAREREPLEFFAVLNPRYLPSGDSRSSFFEGCLSMTGWQAVVPRYRSVELSFFDPDGIAQRREFTGWSARIVQHETDHLAGTLYIDKAELRSLADNHQYAARWAQPGIESAREALGF
;
A
#
# COMPACT_ATOMS: atom_id res chain seq x y z
N MET A 1 -9.39 23.95 -0.90
CA MET A 1 -8.64 22.67 -0.83
C MET A 1 -9.60 21.49 -0.87
N SER A 2 -10.52 21.32 0.11
CA SER A 2 -11.59 20.28 0.07
C SER A 2 -12.43 20.21 -1.23
N ALA A 3 -12.88 21.36 -1.77
CA ALA A 3 -13.64 21.41 -3.03
C ALA A 3 -12.87 20.86 -4.26
N THR A 4 -11.53 20.89 -4.23
CA THR A 4 -10.67 20.40 -5.32
C THR A 4 -10.54 18.87 -5.28
N ILE A 5 -10.52 18.27 -4.08
CA ILE A 5 -10.44 16.81 -3.91
C ILE A 5 -11.73 16.16 -4.38
N ARG A 6 -12.89 16.64 -3.91
CA ARG A 6 -14.19 16.09 -4.34
C ARG A 6 -14.35 16.18 -5.86
N ALA A 7 -14.01 17.32 -6.48
CA ALA A 7 -14.07 17.47 -7.93
C ALA A 7 -13.16 16.45 -8.65
N SER A 8 -11.94 16.23 -8.17
CA SER A 8 -11.00 15.26 -8.74
C SER A 8 -11.52 13.82 -8.61
N VAL A 9 -12.14 13.48 -7.48
CA VAL A 9 -12.78 12.18 -7.27
C VAL A 9 -13.94 11.99 -8.23
N LEU A 10 -14.84 12.97 -8.36
CA LEU A 10 -15.98 12.86 -9.26
C LEU A 10 -15.55 12.70 -10.73
N GLN A 11 -14.53 13.45 -11.16
CA GLN A 11 -13.95 13.29 -12.49
C GLN A 11 -13.39 11.87 -12.68
N LEU A 12 -12.61 11.36 -11.73
CA LEU A 12 -12.06 10.01 -11.77
C LEU A 12 -13.17 8.94 -11.88
N LEU A 13 -14.26 9.11 -11.13
CA LEU A 13 -15.39 8.19 -11.14
C LEU A 13 -16.15 8.24 -12.47
N GLU A 14 -16.34 9.43 -13.05
CA GLU A 14 -16.96 9.63 -14.36
C GLU A 14 -16.13 8.97 -15.47
N GLU A 15 -14.81 9.15 -15.46
CA GLU A 15 -13.89 8.50 -16.39
C GLU A 15 -13.97 6.96 -16.27
N ALA A 16 -14.04 6.44 -15.05
CA ALA A 16 -14.14 5.00 -14.79
C ALA A 16 -15.48 4.36 -15.24
N GLN A 17 -16.56 5.14 -15.32
CA GLN A 17 -17.86 4.67 -15.83
C GLN A 17 -17.83 4.35 -17.33
N HIS A 18 -16.88 4.91 -18.08
CA HIS A 18 -16.71 4.65 -19.52
C HIS A 18 -15.93 3.35 -19.81
N GLY A 19 -15.75 2.49 -18.81
CA GLY A 19 -15.28 1.11 -18.97
C GLY A 19 -13.76 0.91 -18.84
N ALA A 20 -12.98 1.98 -18.70
CA ALA A 20 -11.54 1.89 -18.44
C ALA A 20 -11.25 2.08 -16.95
N LEU A 21 -10.41 1.22 -16.37
CA LEU A 21 -9.86 1.47 -15.03
C LEU A 21 -8.83 2.60 -15.10
N PRO A 22 -8.79 3.52 -14.12
CA PRO A 22 -7.79 4.57 -14.09
C PRO A 22 -6.38 3.98 -13.94
N SER A 23 -5.40 4.66 -14.54
CA SER A 23 -4.01 4.27 -14.45
C SER A 23 -3.44 4.62 -13.06
N ILE A 24 -2.60 3.74 -12.54
CA ILE A 24 -1.82 4.00 -11.32
C ILE A 24 -0.66 4.92 -11.69
N VAL A 25 -0.58 6.09 -11.09
CA VAL A 25 0.50 7.05 -11.33
C VAL A 25 1.83 6.46 -10.88
N GLN A 26 2.90 6.72 -11.63
CA GLN A 26 4.23 6.17 -11.36
C GLN A 26 5.11 7.16 -10.60
N ALA A 27 6.16 6.66 -9.94
CA ALA A 27 7.17 7.45 -9.24
C ALA A 27 7.69 8.58 -10.14
N GLY A 28 7.73 9.79 -9.58
CA GLY A 28 7.92 11.03 -10.33
C GLY A 28 6.64 11.87 -10.42
N HIS A 29 5.45 11.26 -10.32
CA HIS A 29 4.20 11.99 -10.20
C HIS A 29 4.11 12.71 -8.84
N PRO A 30 3.77 14.01 -8.78
CA PRO A 30 3.82 14.81 -7.55
C PRO A 30 2.87 14.31 -6.46
N ALA A 31 1.73 13.71 -6.82
CA ALA A 31 0.79 13.14 -5.85
C ALA A 31 1.43 12.08 -4.94
N LEU A 32 2.45 11.35 -5.41
CA LEU A 32 3.15 10.32 -4.63
C LEU A 32 4.15 10.89 -3.62
N ARG A 33 4.43 12.20 -3.68
CA ARG A 33 5.39 12.90 -2.81
C ARG A 33 4.75 13.98 -1.94
N ALA A 34 3.51 14.36 -2.23
CA ALA A 34 2.74 15.27 -1.40
C ALA A 34 2.12 14.51 -0.21
N GLN A 35 2.02 15.19 0.93
CA GLN A 35 1.21 14.70 2.03
C GLN A 35 -0.28 14.82 1.64
N SER A 36 -1.02 13.72 1.74
CA SER A 36 -2.46 13.71 1.49
C SER A 36 -3.24 14.48 2.55
N GLU A 37 -4.34 15.10 2.13
CA GLU A 37 -5.26 15.76 3.03
C GLU A 37 -6.13 14.76 3.78
N PRO A 38 -6.43 15.02 5.06
CA PRO A 38 -7.30 14.14 5.83
C PRO A 38 -8.71 14.12 5.23
N TRP A 39 -9.36 12.97 5.32
CA TRP A 39 -10.80 12.88 5.16
C TRP A 39 -11.49 13.57 6.33
N ASP A 40 -12.36 14.53 6.04
CA ASP A 40 -13.12 15.32 7.01
C ASP A 40 -14.62 15.37 6.67
N GLY A 41 -15.08 14.45 5.82
CA GLY A 41 -16.45 14.43 5.31
C GLY A 41 -16.62 15.16 3.98
N GLN A 42 -15.53 15.44 3.25
CA GLN A 42 -15.57 16.11 1.94
C GLN A 42 -16.13 15.26 0.79
N LEU A 43 -16.46 13.98 1.02
CA LEU A 43 -17.13 13.10 0.08
C LEU A 43 -18.43 12.60 0.71
N GLU A 44 -19.52 12.63 -0.06
CA GLU A 44 -20.76 11.97 0.35
C GLU A 44 -20.52 10.45 0.49
N SER A 45 -21.29 9.77 1.34
CA SER A 45 -21.09 8.33 1.60
C SER A 45 -21.14 7.48 0.32
N THR A 46 -22.01 7.84 -0.63
CA THR A 46 -22.10 7.15 -1.94
C THR A 46 -20.87 7.38 -2.80
N GLU A 47 -20.31 8.59 -2.79
CA GLU A 47 -19.09 8.95 -3.53
C GLU A 47 -17.88 8.20 -2.96
N LEU A 48 -17.75 8.20 -1.63
CA LEU A 48 -16.68 7.49 -0.93
C LEU A 48 -16.74 5.98 -1.21
N ASN A 49 -17.91 5.36 -1.07
CA ASN A 49 -18.07 3.92 -1.31
C ASN A 49 -17.77 3.56 -2.77
N THR A 50 -18.19 4.40 -3.73
CA THR A 50 -17.88 4.18 -5.15
C THR A 50 -16.37 4.30 -5.41
N LEU A 51 -15.69 5.26 -4.78
CA LEU A 51 -14.24 5.41 -4.86
C LEU A 51 -13.50 4.20 -4.27
N ILE A 52 -13.93 3.71 -3.10
CA ILE A 52 -13.36 2.52 -2.45
C ILE A 52 -13.47 1.28 -3.35
N GLU A 53 -14.64 1.05 -3.96
CA GLU A 53 -14.84 -0.06 -4.88
C GLU A 53 -14.00 0.09 -6.16
N LEU A 54 -13.87 1.31 -6.69
CA LEU A 54 -12.97 1.58 -7.81
C LEU A 54 -11.52 1.28 -7.44
N MET A 55 -11.06 1.73 -6.27
CA MET A 55 -9.70 1.45 -5.78
C MET A 55 -9.45 -0.05 -5.63
N ARG A 56 -10.42 -0.81 -5.10
CA ARG A 56 -10.32 -2.28 -5.00
C ARG A 56 -10.19 -2.93 -6.38
N ARG A 57 -11.02 -2.52 -7.35
CA ARG A 57 -10.96 -3.02 -8.73
C ARG A 57 -9.61 -2.72 -9.40
N VAL A 58 -9.07 -1.51 -9.20
CA VAL A 58 -7.75 -1.13 -9.74
C VAL A 58 -6.64 -1.95 -9.08
N MET A 59 -6.68 -2.10 -7.76
CA MET A 59 -5.73 -2.93 -7.00
C MET A 59 -5.70 -4.37 -7.52
N HIS A 60 -6.86 -4.99 -7.74
CA HIS A 60 -6.97 -6.34 -8.29
C HIS A 60 -6.50 -6.47 -9.74
N ALA A 61 -6.77 -5.45 -10.57
CA ALA A 61 -6.32 -5.44 -11.96
C ALA A 61 -4.78 -5.29 -12.07
N ALA A 62 -4.14 -4.68 -11.07
CA ALA A 62 -2.69 -4.51 -10.96
C ALA A 62 -2.01 -5.55 -10.04
N PRO A 63 -2.60 -6.74 -9.90
CA PRO A 63 -2.46 -7.71 -8.79
C PRO A 63 -1.74 -7.23 -7.51
N GLY A 64 -2.19 -6.12 -6.91
CA GLY A 64 -1.67 -5.59 -5.65
C GLY A 64 -2.43 -6.12 -4.42
N VAL A 65 -1.83 -5.92 -3.24
CA VAL A 65 -2.42 -6.24 -1.92
C VAL A 65 -2.81 -5.00 -1.12
N GLY A 66 -2.57 -3.82 -1.70
CA GLY A 66 -2.91 -2.53 -1.15
C GLY A 66 -2.90 -1.48 -2.27
N LEU A 67 -3.69 -0.42 -2.06
CA LEU A 67 -3.69 0.76 -2.92
C LEU A 67 -4.12 1.99 -2.13
N ALA A 68 -3.28 3.02 -2.15
CA ALA A 68 -3.56 4.33 -1.57
C ALA A 68 -4.10 5.32 -2.63
N ALA A 69 -5.04 6.20 -2.24
CA ALA A 69 -5.67 7.17 -3.15
C ALA A 69 -4.66 8.06 -3.93
N PRO A 70 -3.50 8.46 -3.37
CA PRO A 70 -2.48 9.20 -4.13
C PRO A 70 -1.93 8.46 -5.36
N GLN A 71 -2.01 7.13 -5.36
CA GLN A 71 -1.63 6.32 -6.52
C GLN A 71 -2.63 6.44 -7.68
N LEU A 72 -3.81 6.99 -7.43
CA LEU A 72 -4.76 7.42 -8.46
C LEU A 72 -4.73 8.94 -8.70
N GLY A 73 -3.72 9.63 -8.17
CA GLY A 73 -3.59 11.09 -8.27
C GLY A 73 -4.49 11.86 -7.29
N ILE A 74 -5.20 11.19 -6.38
CA ILE A 74 -6.11 11.82 -5.42
C ILE A 74 -5.38 12.04 -4.08
N PRO A 75 -5.10 13.29 -3.67
CA PRO A 75 -4.36 13.57 -2.43
C PRO A 75 -5.27 13.48 -1.19
N LEU A 76 -5.93 12.33 -1.00
CA LEU A 76 -6.82 12.03 0.12
C LEU A 76 -6.20 10.94 1.00
N GLN A 77 -6.33 11.05 2.33
CA GLN A 77 -5.93 10.00 3.27
C GLN A 77 -6.93 8.84 3.28
N LEU A 78 -6.92 8.08 2.18
CA LEU A 78 -7.70 6.88 1.98
C LEU A 78 -6.81 5.79 1.39
N ALA A 79 -6.87 4.59 1.94
CA ALA A 79 -6.25 3.40 1.36
C ALA A 79 -7.17 2.17 1.48
N VAL A 80 -7.01 1.22 0.56
CA VAL A 80 -7.67 -0.09 0.57
C VAL A 80 -6.62 -1.19 0.68
N LEU A 81 -6.96 -2.27 1.38
CA LEU A 81 -6.06 -3.38 1.65
C LEU A 81 -6.80 -4.72 1.53
N GLU A 82 -6.17 -5.71 0.92
CA GLU A 82 -6.66 -7.09 0.81
C GLU A 82 -5.53 -8.02 0.36
N ASP A 83 -5.39 -9.19 0.97
CA ASP A 83 -4.42 -10.19 0.52
C ASP A 83 -5.03 -11.59 0.58
N GLN A 84 -5.47 -12.08 -0.58
CA GLN A 84 -6.06 -13.42 -0.74
C GLN A 84 -5.18 -14.32 -1.62
N HIS A 85 -3.93 -13.93 -1.86
CA HIS A 85 -3.03 -14.69 -2.71
C HIS A 85 -2.51 -15.93 -2.00
N ALA A 86 -2.71 -17.10 -2.61
CA ALA A 86 -2.04 -18.32 -2.17
C ALA A 86 -0.52 -18.19 -2.37
N VAL A 87 0.24 -18.54 -1.35
CA VAL A 87 1.71 -18.59 -1.39
C VAL A 87 2.20 -19.97 -0.94
N PRO A 88 3.40 -20.40 -1.37
CA PRO A 88 4.03 -21.59 -0.82
C PRO A 88 4.14 -21.53 0.71
N GLU A 89 4.01 -22.68 1.37
CA GLU A 89 3.96 -22.76 2.84
C GLU A 89 5.22 -22.18 3.49
N GLU A 90 6.39 -22.40 2.91
CA GLU A 90 7.66 -21.85 3.36
C GLU A 90 7.69 -20.31 3.31
N VAL A 91 7.03 -19.70 2.31
CA VAL A 91 6.88 -18.24 2.20
C VAL A 91 5.87 -17.75 3.23
N ARG A 92 4.75 -18.46 3.40
CA ARG A 92 3.71 -18.16 4.39
C ARG A 92 4.31 -18.08 5.80
N ILE A 93 5.08 -19.10 6.19
CA ILE A 93 5.75 -19.21 7.48
C ILE A 93 6.83 -18.11 7.61
N ALA A 94 7.74 -18.00 6.64
CA ALA A 94 8.86 -17.07 6.75
C ALA A 94 8.42 -15.60 6.84
N ARG A 95 7.34 -15.25 6.14
CA ARG A 95 6.84 -13.87 6.05
C ARG A 95 5.65 -13.59 6.94
N GLU A 96 5.16 -14.59 7.68
CA GLU A 96 3.94 -14.51 8.48
C GLU A 96 2.77 -13.94 7.64
N ARG A 97 2.60 -14.50 6.44
CA ARG A 97 1.67 -14.00 5.42
C ARG A 97 0.36 -14.77 5.48
N GLU A 98 -0.50 -14.39 6.40
CA GLU A 98 -1.88 -14.90 6.49
C GLU A 98 -2.83 -14.09 5.58
N PRO A 99 -3.96 -14.67 5.17
CA PRO A 99 -4.99 -13.95 4.43
C PRO A 99 -5.45 -12.68 5.15
N LEU A 100 -5.63 -11.62 4.38
CA LEU A 100 -6.13 -10.34 4.84
C LEU A 100 -7.45 -10.04 4.13
N GLU A 101 -8.54 -10.10 4.88
CA GLU A 101 -9.87 -9.69 4.40
C GLU A 101 -9.86 -8.23 3.97
N PHE A 102 -10.67 -7.90 2.96
CA PHE A 102 -10.76 -6.54 2.44
C PHE A 102 -11.23 -5.54 3.50
N PHE A 103 -10.56 -4.40 3.57
CA PHE A 103 -11.03 -3.22 4.30
C PHE A 103 -10.45 -1.93 3.70
N ALA A 104 -11.16 -0.82 3.96
CA ALA A 104 -10.70 0.52 3.65
C ALA A 104 -10.38 1.27 4.95
N VAL A 105 -9.40 2.16 4.88
CA VAL A 105 -8.95 2.96 6.01
C VAL A 105 -8.91 4.43 5.64
N LEU A 106 -9.56 5.26 6.47
CA LEU A 106 -9.51 6.72 6.38
C LEU A 106 -8.62 7.27 7.50
N ASN A 107 -7.80 8.26 7.16
CA ASN A 107 -6.87 8.92 8.08
C ASN A 107 -6.01 7.94 8.93
N PRO A 108 -5.46 6.85 8.35
CA PRO A 108 -4.78 5.85 9.14
C PRO A 108 -3.49 6.42 9.77
N ARG A 109 -3.18 5.93 10.96
CA ARG A 109 -1.90 6.12 11.65
C ARG A 109 -1.53 4.82 12.33
N TYR A 110 -0.27 4.42 12.25
CA TYR A 110 0.23 3.24 12.94
C TYR A 110 1.27 3.58 14.00
N LEU A 111 1.33 2.77 15.05
CA LEU A 111 2.40 2.77 16.04
C LEU A 111 3.03 1.36 16.10
N PRO A 112 4.35 1.25 16.30
CA PRO A 112 5.00 -0.04 16.51
C PRO A 112 4.47 -0.75 17.76
N SER A 113 4.14 -2.03 17.66
CA SER A 113 3.87 -2.89 18.80
C SER A 113 5.15 -3.61 19.21
N GLY A 114 6.07 -2.86 19.82
CA GLY A 114 7.44 -3.29 20.16
C GLY A 114 8.48 -2.98 19.07
N ASP A 115 9.72 -3.40 19.31
CA ASP A 115 10.88 -2.99 18.50
C ASP A 115 11.31 -4.02 17.44
N SER A 116 10.63 -5.17 17.38
CA SER A 116 10.96 -6.22 16.42
C SER A 116 10.71 -5.75 14.98
N ARG A 117 11.67 -6.03 14.10
CA ARG A 117 11.61 -5.71 12.68
C ARG A 117 11.83 -6.94 11.82
N SER A 118 11.14 -6.97 10.68
CA SER A 118 11.33 -7.98 9.64
C SER A 118 11.67 -7.28 8.32
N SER A 119 12.59 -7.85 7.54
CA SER A 119 13.05 -7.28 6.27
C SER A 119 12.77 -8.25 5.14
N PHE A 120 12.04 -7.80 4.12
CA PHE A 120 11.71 -8.57 2.92
C PHE A 120 11.70 -7.64 1.71
N PHE A 121 11.81 -8.22 0.52
CA PHE A 121 11.56 -7.48 -0.72
C PHE A 121 10.12 -6.94 -0.75
N GLU A 122 9.99 -5.65 -1.05
CA GLU A 122 8.74 -4.98 -1.38
C GLU A 122 8.79 -4.47 -2.82
N GLY A 123 7.65 -4.59 -3.51
CA GLY A 123 7.36 -3.84 -4.72
C GLY A 123 6.27 -2.80 -4.44
N CYS A 124 6.00 -1.94 -5.41
CA CYS A 124 4.91 -0.97 -5.36
C CYS A 124 4.30 -0.82 -6.75
N LEU A 125 2.98 -0.72 -6.82
CA LEU A 125 2.27 -0.52 -8.09
C LEU A 125 2.66 0.82 -8.78
N SER A 126 3.14 1.77 -8.00
CA SER A 126 3.65 3.07 -8.47
C SER A 126 5.13 3.04 -8.85
N MET A 127 5.82 1.90 -8.69
CA MET A 127 7.23 1.70 -9.07
C MET A 127 7.37 0.41 -9.86
N THR A 128 6.66 0.34 -10.98
CA THR A 128 6.56 -0.87 -11.79
C THR A 128 7.94 -1.39 -12.20
N GLY A 129 8.16 -2.69 -12.01
CA GLY A 129 9.38 -3.37 -12.46
C GLY A 129 10.51 -3.42 -11.44
N TRP A 130 10.35 -2.84 -10.26
CA TRP A 130 11.42 -2.75 -9.25
C TRP A 130 10.98 -3.24 -7.88
N GLN A 131 11.90 -3.88 -7.18
CA GLN A 131 11.76 -4.29 -5.78
C GLN A 131 13.02 -3.97 -5.00
N ALA A 132 12.88 -3.74 -3.69
CA ALA A 132 14.02 -3.67 -2.77
C ALA A 132 13.62 -4.22 -1.40
N VAL A 133 14.62 -4.63 -0.63
CA VAL A 133 14.44 -5.01 0.76
C VAL A 133 14.09 -3.78 1.59
N VAL A 134 13.01 -3.88 2.36
CA VAL A 134 12.56 -2.82 3.27
C VAL A 134 12.41 -3.38 4.69
N PRO A 135 13.11 -2.82 5.69
CA PRO A 135 12.84 -3.11 7.10
C PRO A 135 11.49 -2.51 7.52
N ARG A 136 10.62 -3.32 8.12
CA ARG A 136 9.33 -2.90 8.68
C ARG A 136 9.23 -3.35 10.13
N TYR A 137 8.44 -2.64 10.93
CA TYR A 137 8.04 -3.19 12.23
C TYR A 137 7.25 -4.48 11.98
N ARG A 138 7.58 -5.54 12.71
CA ARG A 138 6.93 -6.83 12.58
C ARG A 138 5.45 -6.76 12.98
N SER A 139 5.14 -5.94 13.98
CA SER A 139 3.79 -5.74 14.50
C SER A 139 3.50 -4.25 14.69
N VAL A 140 2.27 -3.84 14.38
CA VAL A 140 1.81 -2.45 14.55
C VAL A 140 0.36 -2.41 15.04
N GLU A 141 0.04 -1.40 15.84
CA GLU A 141 -1.33 -0.99 16.12
C GLU A 141 -1.74 0.09 15.12
N LEU A 142 -2.78 -0.16 14.32
CA LEU A 142 -3.35 0.78 13.36
C LEU A 142 -4.58 1.45 13.99
N SER A 143 -4.59 2.78 14.00
CA SER A 143 -5.76 3.61 14.29
C SER A 143 -6.25 4.28 13.00
N PHE A 144 -7.54 4.21 12.72
CA PHE A 144 -8.13 4.75 11.47
C PHE A 144 -9.64 4.99 11.66
N PHE A 145 -10.31 5.60 10.68
CA PHE A 145 -11.77 5.58 10.56
C PHE A 145 -12.20 4.62 9.46
N ASP A 146 -13.24 3.84 9.69
CA ASP A 146 -13.87 3.04 8.64
C ASP A 146 -14.72 3.93 7.70
N PRO A 147 -15.27 3.40 6.59
CA PRO A 147 -16.06 4.20 5.65
C PRO A 147 -17.34 4.84 6.22
N ASP A 148 -17.83 4.34 7.36
CA ASP A 148 -18.96 4.92 8.09
C ASP A 148 -18.52 6.05 9.04
N GLY A 149 -17.22 6.37 9.08
CA GLY A 149 -16.64 7.41 9.92
C GLY A 149 -16.45 6.97 11.38
N ILE A 150 -16.51 5.67 11.68
CA ILE A 150 -16.35 5.14 13.03
C ILE A 150 -14.86 4.89 13.29
N ALA A 151 -14.36 5.36 14.45
CA ALA A 151 -12.98 5.17 14.84
C ALA A 151 -12.71 3.69 15.16
N GLN A 152 -11.66 3.15 14.54
CA GLN A 152 -11.22 1.78 14.68
C GLN A 152 -9.77 1.72 15.19
N ARG A 153 -9.47 0.65 15.91
CA ARG A 153 -8.11 0.31 16.36
C ARG A 153 -7.91 -1.19 16.19
N ARG A 154 -6.86 -1.59 15.46
CA ARG A 154 -6.58 -2.99 15.13
C ARG A 154 -5.09 -3.27 15.17
N GLU A 155 -4.71 -4.40 15.74
CA GLU A 155 -3.32 -4.89 15.68
C GLU A 155 -3.12 -5.73 14.42
N PHE A 156 -1.96 -5.54 13.79
CA PHE A 156 -1.50 -6.32 12.65
C PHE A 156 -0.10 -6.85 12.93
N THR A 157 0.21 -8.05 12.42
CA THR A 157 1.53 -8.67 12.53
C THR A 157 1.92 -9.31 11.20
N GLY A 158 3.22 -9.44 10.95
CA GLY A 158 3.73 -10.13 9.79
C GLY A 158 3.54 -9.36 8.49
N TRP A 159 3.11 -10.06 7.45
CA TRP A 159 2.91 -9.44 6.13
C TRP A 159 1.78 -8.41 6.15
N SER A 160 0.71 -8.64 6.91
CA SER A 160 -0.40 -7.67 7.04
C SER A 160 0.07 -6.35 7.65
N ALA A 161 0.94 -6.40 8.67
CA ALA A 161 1.55 -5.20 9.26
C ALA A 161 2.41 -4.44 8.24
N ARG A 162 3.12 -5.16 7.36
CA ARG A 162 3.90 -4.56 6.27
C ARG A 162 3.03 -3.82 5.27
N ILE A 163 1.93 -4.44 4.82
CA ILE A 163 0.99 -3.80 3.88
C ILE A 163 0.41 -2.52 4.52
N VAL A 164 -0.04 -2.60 5.78
CA VAL A 164 -0.56 -1.43 6.52
C VAL A 164 0.45 -0.29 6.59
N GLN A 165 1.71 -0.59 6.92
CA GLN A 165 2.77 0.41 6.96
C GLN A 165 3.03 1.01 5.57
N HIS A 166 3.06 0.19 4.52
CA HIS A 166 3.29 0.62 3.14
C HIS A 166 2.19 1.57 2.64
N GLU A 167 0.93 1.18 2.80
CA GLU A 167 -0.19 2.01 2.33
C GLU A 167 -0.35 3.29 3.15
N THR A 168 -0.08 3.23 4.46
CA THR A 168 -0.09 4.44 5.30
C THR A 168 1.04 5.40 4.93
N ASP A 169 2.22 4.89 4.58
CA ASP A 169 3.36 5.71 4.14
C ASP A 169 3.05 6.49 2.84
N HIS A 170 2.31 5.87 1.91
CA HIS A 170 1.87 6.55 0.69
C HIS A 170 1.07 7.83 0.98
N LEU A 171 0.24 7.82 2.03
CA LEU A 171 -0.57 8.97 2.42
C LEU A 171 0.27 10.13 2.99
N ALA A 172 1.50 9.84 3.42
CA ALA A 172 2.48 10.82 3.85
C ALA A 172 3.49 11.21 2.74
N GLY A 173 3.26 10.79 1.49
CA GLY A 173 4.17 11.06 0.37
C GLY A 173 5.47 10.25 0.42
N THR A 174 5.49 9.17 1.20
CA THR A 174 6.65 8.28 1.36
C THR A 174 6.50 7.06 0.45
N LEU A 175 7.55 6.77 -0.32
CA LEU A 175 7.67 5.55 -1.12
C LEU A 175 8.58 4.55 -0.42
N TYR A 176 8.42 3.26 -0.73
CA TYR A 176 9.21 2.22 -0.08
C TYR A 176 10.73 2.43 -0.23
N ILE A 177 11.19 3.07 -1.33
CA ILE A 177 12.62 3.36 -1.54
C ILE A 177 13.21 4.38 -0.59
N ASP A 178 12.38 5.19 0.09
CA ASP A 178 12.88 6.12 1.10
C ASP A 178 13.28 5.38 2.38
N LYS A 179 12.84 4.12 2.53
CA LYS A 179 13.12 3.24 3.66
C LYS A 179 13.93 1.99 3.27
N ALA A 180 14.27 1.84 1.99
CA ALA A 180 14.85 0.61 1.46
C ALA A 180 16.36 0.51 1.72
N GLU A 181 16.83 -0.73 1.82
CA GLU A 181 18.25 -1.06 1.71
C GLU A 181 18.67 -0.94 0.23
N LEU A 182 19.13 0.23 -0.20
CA LEU A 182 19.27 0.55 -1.63
C LEU A 182 20.18 -0.40 -2.43
N ARG A 183 21.15 -1.07 -1.78
CA ARG A 183 21.97 -2.11 -2.45
C ARG A 183 21.17 -3.34 -2.88
N SER A 184 20.00 -3.55 -2.28
CA SER A 184 19.07 -4.63 -2.64
C SER A 184 18.14 -4.27 -3.80
N LEU A 185 18.16 -3.03 -4.31
CA LEU A 185 17.31 -2.62 -5.43
C LEU A 185 17.57 -3.51 -6.64
N ALA A 186 16.53 -4.22 -7.07
CA ALA A 186 16.58 -5.16 -8.17
C ALA A 186 15.39 -4.92 -9.09
N ASP A 187 15.63 -4.99 -10.40
CA ASP A 187 14.54 -5.14 -11.34
C ASP A 187 13.86 -6.52 -11.14
N ASN A 188 12.62 -6.65 -11.60
CA ASN A 188 11.83 -7.86 -11.42
C ASN A 188 12.47 -9.12 -12.05
N HIS A 189 13.26 -8.97 -13.13
CA HIS A 189 13.94 -10.11 -13.75
C HIS A 189 15.09 -10.60 -12.86
N GLN A 190 15.91 -9.69 -12.32
CA GLN A 190 16.97 -10.08 -11.36
C GLN A 190 16.40 -10.62 -10.05
N TYR A 191 15.33 -10.02 -9.54
CA TYR A 191 14.63 -10.55 -8.36
C TYR A 191 14.16 -11.98 -8.60
N ALA A 192 13.43 -12.23 -9.69
CA ALA A 192 12.91 -13.57 -10.00
C ALA A 192 14.03 -14.61 -10.16
N ALA A 193 15.13 -14.23 -10.82
CA ALA A 193 16.23 -15.14 -11.09
C ALA A 193 17.11 -15.46 -9.87
N ARG A 194 17.13 -14.61 -8.84
CA ARG A 194 18.14 -14.70 -7.76
C ARG A 194 17.58 -14.62 -6.35
N TRP A 195 16.54 -13.81 -6.15
CA TRP A 195 16.14 -13.33 -4.81
C TRP A 195 14.72 -13.73 -4.41
N ALA A 196 13.97 -14.42 -5.27
CA ALA A 196 12.59 -14.87 -5.03
C ALA A 196 12.47 -16.07 -4.05
N GLN A 197 13.27 -16.05 -3.00
CA GLN A 197 13.26 -17.01 -1.90
C GLN A 197 12.41 -16.50 -0.71
N PRO A 198 12.05 -17.36 0.26
CA PRO A 198 11.22 -16.95 1.40
C PRO A 198 11.81 -15.80 2.23
N GLY A 199 13.10 -15.90 2.58
CA GLY A 199 13.87 -14.90 3.31
C GLY A 199 14.73 -14.00 2.41
N ILE A 200 15.68 -13.28 3.01
CA ILE A 200 16.56 -12.33 2.29
C ILE A 200 18.05 -12.59 2.51
N GLU A 201 18.41 -13.70 3.13
CA GLU A 201 19.76 -13.98 3.62
C GLU A 201 20.78 -14.04 2.49
N SER A 202 20.43 -14.67 1.36
CA SER A 202 21.31 -14.76 0.19
C SER A 202 21.53 -13.41 -0.48
N ALA A 203 20.47 -12.60 -0.60
CA ALA A 203 20.56 -11.24 -1.11
C ALA A 203 21.41 -10.37 -0.18
N ARG A 204 21.22 -10.49 1.13
CA ARG A 204 21.97 -9.77 2.14
C ARG A 204 23.47 -10.06 2.05
N GLU A 205 23.84 -11.34 1.99
CA GLU A 205 25.22 -11.78 1.86
C GLU A 205 25.84 -11.32 0.53
N ALA A 206 25.15 -11.55 -0.59
CA ALA A 206 25.69 -11.29 -1.91
C ALA A 206 25.78 -9.79 -2.26
N LEU A 207 24.85 -8.97 -1.76
CA LEU A 207 24.75 -7.54 -2.08
C LEU A 207 25.32 -6.64 -0.96
N GLY A 208 25.56 -7.20 0.23
CA GLY A 208 26.23 -6.52 1.34
C GLY A 208 25.45 -5.33 1.90
N PHE A 209 24.27 -5.61 2.46
CA PHE A 209 23.45 -4.67 3.24
C PHE A 209 23.02 -5.29 4.57
#